data_AF-A0A946BDC4-F1
#
_entry.id   AF-A0A946BDC4-F1
#
_cell.length_a   1.000
_cell.length_b   1.000
_cell.length_c   1.000
_cell.angle_alpha   90.00
_cell.angle_beta   90.00
_cell.angle_gamma   90.00
#
_symmetry.space_group_name_H-M   'P 1'
#
loop_
_entity.id
_entity.type
_entity.pdbx_description
1 polymer ?
#
loop_
_entity_poly.entity_id
_entity_poly.type
_entity_poly.pdbx_seq_one_letter_code
_entity_poly.pdbx_strand_id
1 'polypeptide(L)' 'LGPLDFSLTGIMADISAVLAKAEISIFAISTFDTDYILVKSEKLPETKRALQNDGYIFKN' A
#
# COMPACT_ATOMS: atom_id res chain seq x y z
N LEU A 1 -13.90 -4.31 2.05
CA LEU A 1 -13.16 -3.50 1.05
C LEU A 1 -14.13 -2.45 0.61
N GLY A 2 -13.77 -1.17 0.77
CA GLY A 2 -14.59 -0.01 0.43
C GLY A 2 -15.90 0.15 1.23
N PRO A 3 -16.49 1.35 1.19
CA PRO A 3 -15.86 2.61 0.73
C PRO A 3 -14.87 3.13 1.79
N LEU A 4 -13.72 3.63 1.36
CA LEU A 4 -12.88 4.44 2.24
C LEU A 4 -13.66 5.69 2.64
N ASP A 5 -13.85 5.92 3.93
CA ASP A 5 -14.44 7.17 4.40
C ASP A 5 -13.56 8.34 3.95
N PHE A 6 -14.16 9.36 3.33
CA PHE A 6 -13.48 10.57 2.87
C PHE A 6 -12.77 11.33 4.00
N SER A 7 -13.10 11.05 5.26
CA SER A 7 -12.38 11.59 6.43
C SER A 7 -10.98 10.99 6.63
N LEU A 8 -10.69 9.83 6.03
CA LEU A 8 -9.38 9.18 6.12
C LEU A 8 -8.37 9.86 5.22
N THR A 9 -7.48 10.63 5.84
CA THR A 9 -6.31 11.23 5.18
C THR A 9 -5.04 10.53 5.62
N GLY A 10 -3.98 10.60 4.81
CA GLY A 10 -2.66 10.04 5.16
C GLY A 10 -2.41 8.58 4.76
N ILE A 11 -3.44 7.80 4.41
CA ILE A 11 -3.27 6.37 4.03
C ILE A 11 -2.20 6.17 2.95
N MET A 12 -2.28 6.91 1.84
CA MET A 12 -1.28 6.80 0.76
C MET A 12 0.10 7.29 1.21
N ALA A 13 0.17 8.29 2.08
CA ALA A 13 1.45 8.80 2.61
C ALA A 13 2.15 7.73 3.45
N ASP A 14 1.41 7.05 4.34
CA ASP A 14 1.95 6.00 5.20
C ASP A 14 2.43 4.81 4.37
N ILE A 15 1.60 4.31 3.45
CA ILE A 15 1.96 3.15 2.63
C ILE A 15 3.16 3.48 1.72
N SER A 16 3.17 4.64 1.07
CA SER A 16 4.28 5.03 0.20
C SER A 16 5.57 5.27 0.98
N ALA A 17 5.51 5.76 2.22
CA ALA A 17 6.68 5.92 3.08
C ALA A 17 7.30 4.57 3.47
N VAL A 18 6.49 3.56 3.80
CA VAL A 18 6.97 2.20 4.10
C VAL A 18 7.67 1.60 2.89
N LEU A 19 7.06 1.70 1.71
CA LEU A 19 7.61 1.13 0.49
C LEU A 19 8.85 1.88 -0.01
N ALA A 20 8.90 3.20 0.17
CA ALA A 20 10.08 4.00 -0.12
C ALA A 20 11.28 3.64 0.78
N LYS A 21 11.06 3.43 2.09
CA LYS A 21 12.11 2.95 3.01
C LYS A 21 12.67 1.58 2.61
N ALA A 22 11.86 0.75 1.97
CA ALA A 22 12.25 -0.55 1.44
C ALA A 22 12.80 -0.49 -0.01
N GLU A 23 12.97 0.72 -0.58
CA GLU A 23 13.41 0.95 -1.96
C GLU A 23 12.52 0.25 -3.02
N ILE A 24 11.21 0.18 -2.74
CA ILE A 24 10.22 -0.42 -3.64
C ILE A 24 9.48 0.68 -4.37
N SER A 25 9.66 0.74 -5.70
CA SER A 25 8.88 1.62 -6.55
C SER A 25 7.42 1.18 -6.63
N ILE A 26 6.51 2.14 -6.61
CA ILE A 26 5.06 1.92 -6.70
C ILE A 26 4.47 2.64 -7.91
N PHE A 27 3.36 2.10 -8.42
CA PHE A 27 2.45 2.78 -9.32
C PHE A 27 1.06 2.82 -8.66
N ALA A 28 0.60 4.02 -8.31
CA ALA A 28 -0.65 4.21 -7.57
C ALA A 28 -1.79 4.57 -8.53
N ILE A 29 -2.94 3.92 -8.36
CA ILE A 29 -4.18 4.19 -9.09
C ILE A 29 -5.30 4.39 -8.06
N SER A 30 -5.77 5.62 -7.93
CA SER A 30 -6.94 5.93 -7.10
C SER A 30 -8.23 5.73 -7.89
N THR A 31 -9.21 5.09 -7.27
CA THR A 31 -10.58 4.96 -7.79
C THR A 31 -11.55 5.66 -6.84
N PHE A 32 -12.86 5.57 -7.10
CA PHE A 32 -13.87 6.17 -6.22
C PHE A 32 -13.89 5.53 -4.82
N ASP A 33 -13.79 4.20 -4.74
CA ASP A 33 -13.97 3.47 -3.47
C ASP A 33 -12.66 3.04 -2.79
N THR A 34 -11.57 2.95 -3.56
CA THR A 34 -10.29 2.38 -3.10
C THR A 34 -9.10 2.89 -3.90
N ASP A 35 -7.92 2.75 -3.32
CA ASP A 35 -6.65 2.88 -4.02
C ASP A 35 -6.06 1.50 -4.37
N TYR A 36 -5.44 1.40 -5.54
CA TYR A 36 -4.60 0.28 -5.93
C TYR A 36 -3.15 0.71 -5.95
N ILE A 37 -2.29 -0.05 -5.28
CA ILE A 37 -0.84 0.16 -5.27
C ILE A 37 -0.21 -1.04 -5.96
N LEU A 38 0.36 -0.79 -7.13
CA LEU A 38 1.02 -1.80 -7.94
C LEU A 38 2.52 -1.74 -7.66
N VAL A 39 3.12 -2.91 -7.53
CA VAL A 39 4.56 -3.12 -7.39
C VAL A 39 5.04 -4.09 -8.45
N LYS A 40 6.34 -4.12 -8.72
CA LYS A 40 6.91 -5.14 -9.59
C LYS A 40 6.70 -6.53 -8.98
N SER A 41 6.32 -7.51 -9.79
CA SER A 41 5.97 -8.86 -9.31
C SER A 41 7.10 -9.53 -8.52
N GLU A 42 8.35 -9.33 -8.94
CA GLU A 42 9.54 -9.85 -8.26
C GLU A 42 9.75 -9.23 -6.86
N LYS A 43 9.22 -8.03 -6.62
CA LYS A 43 9.28 -7.32 -5.33
C LYS A 43 8.09 -7.64 -4.42
N LEU A 44 7.12 -8.44 -4.86
CA LEU A 44 5.92 -8.74 -4.09
C LEU A 44 6.20 -9.39 -2.72
N PRO A 45 7.12 -10.37 -2.57
CA PRO A 45 7.43 -10.94 -1.25
C PRO A 45 8.02 -9.90 -0.29
N GLU A 46 8.91 -9.04 -0.80
CA GLU A 46 9.54 -7.97 -0.02
C GLU A 46 8.53 -6.89 0.38
N THR A 47 7.64 -6.52 -0.55
CA THR A 47 6.52 -5.58 -0.34
C THR A 47 5.62 -6.05 0.79
N LYS A 48 5.18 -7.32 0.75
CA LYS A 48 4.35 -7.90 1.81
C LYS A 48 5.04 -7.85 3.17
N ARG A 49 6.32 -8.24 3.22
CA ARG A 49 7.10 -8.22 4.46
C ARG A 49 7.25 -6.79 5.01
N ALA A 50 7.58 -5.82 4.17
CA ALA A 50 7.74 -4.42 4.59
C ALA A 50 6.44 -3.87 5.20
N LEU A 51 5.31 -4.12 4.53
CA LEU A 51 4.00 -3.69 5.01
C LEU A 51 3.56 -4.44 6.28
N GLN A 52 3.79 -5.75 6.37
CA GLN A 52 3.46 -6.51 7.58
C GLN A 52 4.29 -6.05 8.79
N ASN A 53 5.56 -5.69 8.60
CA ASN A 53 6.42 -5.16 9.66
C ASN A 53 5.92 -3.80 10.20
N ASP A 54 5.18 -3.04 9.39
CA ASP A 54 4.56 -1.77 9.78
C ASP A 54 3.11 -1.95 10.26
N GLY A 55 2.63 -3.19 10.38
CA GLY A 55 1.32 -3.54 10.95
C GLY A 55 0.18 -3.70 9.94
N TYR A 56 0.46 -3.62 8.63
CA TYR A 56 -0.56 -3.86 7.60
C TYR A 56 -0.90 -5.35 7.48
N ILE A 57 -2.19 -5.65 7.29
CA ILE A 57 -2.71 -7.01 7.27
C ILE A 57 -3.13 -7.39 5.84
N PHE A 58 -2.69 -8.55 5.38
CA PHE A 58 -3.16 -9.16 4.14
C PHE A 58 -4.23 -10.20 4.47
N LYS A 59 -5.37 -10.15 3.76
CA LYS A 59 -6.37 -11.22 3.82
C LYS A 59 -5.93 -12.36 2.89
N ASN A 60 -6.09 -13.59 3.38
CA ASN A 60 -5.94 -14.80 2.56
C ASN A 60 -7.12 -14.97 1.62
#